data_AF-A0AAN6XDT4-F1
#
_entry.id   AF-A0AAN6XDT4-F1
#
_cell.length_a   1.000
_cell.length_b   1.000
_cell.length_c   1.000
_cell.angle_alpha   90.00
_cell.angle_beta   90.00
_cell.angle_gamma   90.00
#
_symmetry.space_group_name_H-M   'P 1'
#
loop_
_entity.id
_entity.type
_entity.pdbx_description
1 polymer ?
#
loop_
_entity_poly.entity_id
_entity_poly.type
_entity_poly.pdbx_seq_one_letter_code
_entity_poly.pdbx_strand_id
1 'polypeptide(L)'
;MQIPQLLIVLAGLLTASIQAAPASSGTEAIVARNIESPIDHHCGPSTYVNHISSSLVDDCQKMLDNLSPDAGGGGEDGFGRGDKDWTIVGDYHRVIGNFSTCAFGCHVTNPTDGIAMLGIEDVHRVVMDSIAKFKHAEDGEQEKVGAQGDFICEFAGNADKTIGWFIYNPYDRDSTGPGSGPWSTS
;
A
#
# COMPACT_ATOMS: atom_id res chain seq x y z
N MET A 1 -11.71 -79.24 -15.64
CA MET A 1 -10.86 -79.04 -14.45
C MET A 1 -10.02 -77.80 -14.70
N GLN A 2 -10.22 -76.74 -13.89
CA GLN A 2 -9.22 -75.78 -13.35
C GLN A 2 -8.00 -75.42 -14.25
N ILE A 3 -7.59 -74.17 -14.54
CA ILE A 3 -7.58 -72.87 -13.82
C ILE A 3 -7.28 -71.75 -14.87
N PRO A 4 -7.94 -70.57 -14.87
CA PRO A 4 -7.34 -69.36 -15.45
C PRO A 4 -6.70 -68.52 -14.33
N GLN A 5 -5.41 -68.22 -14.51
CA GLN A 5 -4.59 -67.46 -13.58
C GLN A 5 -4.88 -65.95 -13.67
N LEU A 6 -5.25 -65.41 -12.51
CA LEU A 6 -4.70 -64.21 -11.85
C LEU A 6 -4.23 -63.05 -12.76
N LEU A 7 -5.12 -62.07 -12.96
CA LEU A 7 -4.74 -60.70 -13.34
C LEU A 7 -4.53 -59.88 -12.06
N ILE A 8 -3.27 -59.57 -11.76
CA ILE A 8 -2.88 -58.65 -10.68
C ILE A 8 -3.09 -57.23 -11.20
N VAL A 9 -4.08 -56.52 -10.66
CA VAL A 9 -4.27 -55.08 -10.88
C VAL A 9 -3.40 -54.34 -9.86
N LEU A 10 -2.30 -53.74 -10.34
CA LEU A 10 -1.49 -52.82 -9.53
C LEU A 10 -2.31 -51.55 -9.25
N ALA A 11 -2.72 -51.37 -8.00
CA ALA A 11 -3.23 -50.10 -7.48
C ALA A 11 -2.04 -49.15 -7.26
N GLY A 12 -1.90 -48.15 -8.13
CA GLY A 12 -0.95 -47.05 -7.94
C GLY A 12 -1.45 -46.11 -6.84
N LEU A 13 -0.77 -46.11 -5.70
CA LEU A 13 -0.92 -45.11 -4.64
C LEU A 13 -0.22 -43.82 -5.08
N LEU A 14 -0.99 -42.82 -5.50
CA LEU A 14 -0.54 -41.44 -5.63
C LEU A 14 -0.51 -40.81 -4.23
N THR A 15 0.66 -40.83 -3.58
CA THR A 15 0.92 -40.00 -2.40
C THR A 15 1.19 -38.57 -2.86
N ALA A 16 0.18 -37.71 -2.79
CA ALA A 16 0.37 -36.27 -2.93
C ALA A 16 1.12 -35.76 -1.70
N SER A 17 2.40 -35.44 -1.87
CA SER A 17 3.16 -34.69 -0.88
C SER A 17 2.61 -33.26 -0.84
N ILE A 18 1.80 -32.96 0.17
CA ILE A 18 1.43 -31.58 0.53
C ILE A 18 2.70 -30.95 1.08
N GLN A 19 3.45 -30.27 0.21
CA GLN A 19 4.59 -29.49 0.62
C GLN A 19 4.03 -28.15 1.09
N ALA A 20 3.87 -28.02 2.41
CA ALA A 20 3.52 -26.75 3.04
C ALA A 20 4.56 -25.71 2.58
N ALA A 21 4.09 -24.69 1.85
CA ALA A 21 4.94 -23.58 1.46
C ALA A 21 5.50 -22.93 2.72
N PRO A 22 6.80 -22.60 2.77
CA PRO A 22 7.36 -21.89 3.90
C PRO A 22 6.64 -20.53 4.02
N ALA A 23 5.99 -20.31 5.16
CA ALA A 23 5.49 -19.00 5.54
C ALA A 23 6.68 -18.05 5.70
N SER A 24 6.99 -17.32 4.63
CA SER A 24 7.99 -16.26 4.63
C SER A 24 7.43 -15.06 5.39
N SER A 25 7.47 -15.13 6.72
CA SER A 25 7.30 -13.97 7.60
C SER A 25 8.62 -13.19 7.65
N GLY A 26 8.95 -12.52 6.54
CA GLY A 26 10.09 -11.62 6.45
C GLY A 26 9.61 -10.23 6.10
N THR A 27 9.55 -9.35 7.10
CA THR A 27 9.35 -7.90 6.89
C THR A 27 10.65 -7.33 6.32
N GLU A 28 10.88 -7.52 5.02
CA GLU A 28 11.97 -6.85 4.32
C GLU A 28 11.57 -5.40 4.06
N ALA A 29 12.07 -4.48 4.89
CA ALA A 29 12.04 -3.05 4.60
C ALA A 29 12.95 -2.78 3.40
N ILE A 30 12.38 -2.71 2.20
CA ILE A 30 13.12 -2.33 0.99
C ILE A 30 13.33 -0.82 1.04
N VAL A 31 14.50 -0.40 1.53
CA VAL A 31 14.94 1.01 1.49
C VAL A 31 15.26 1.35 0.04
N ALA A 32 14.37 2.08 -0.64
CA ALA A 32 14.61 2.59 -1.97
C ALA A 32 15.72 3.66 -1.92
N ARG A 33 16.77 3.48 -2.72
CA ARG A 33 17.86 4.47 -2.86
C ARG A 33 17.36 5.70 -3.62
N ASN A 34 17.92 6.86 -3.28
CA ASN A 34 17.75 8.19 -3.90
C ASN A 34 17.60 8.13 -5.44
N ILE A 35 16.36 8.12 -5.92
CA ILE A 35 15.97 8.52 -7.27
C ILE A 35 15.55 9.98 -7.14
N GLU A 36 16.21 10.89 -7.84
CA GLU A 36 15.79 12.29 -7.91
C GLU A 36 14.28 12.33 -8.21
N SER A 37 13.53 13.10 -7.41
CA SER A 37 12.10 13.21 -7.58
C SER A 37 11.82 13.70 -9.01
N PRO A 38 11.01 13.01 -9.82
CA PRO A 38 10.74 13.44 -11.18
C PRO A 38 10.14 14.85 -11.17
N ILE A 39 10.38 15.63 -12.23
CA ILE A 39 9.77 16.95 -12.41
C ILE A 39 8.24 16.82 -12.20
N ASP A 40 7.64 17.71 -11.41
CA ASP A 40 6.24 17.71 -10.94
C ASP A 40 5.88 16.78 -9.76
N HIS A 41 6.87 16.27 -9.02
CA HIS A 41 6.66 15.54 -7.77
C HIS A 41 7.14 16.40 -6.58
N HIS A 42 6.37 16.43 -5.49
CA HIS A 42 6.76 17.16 -4.27
C HIS A 42 7.60 16.29 -3.34
N CYS A 43 7.53 14.97 -3.54
CA CYS A 43 8.18 13.98 -2.69
C CYS A 43 9.14 13.09 -3.48
N GLY A 44 10.32 12.84 -2.91
CA GLY A 44 11.32 11.91 -3.43
C GLY A 44 10.91 10.44 -3.31
N PRO A 45 11.88 9.51 -3.36
CA PRO A 45 11.63 8.08 -3.15
C PRO A 45 10.99 7.80 -1.79
N SER A 46 10.21 6.73 -1.75
CA SER A 46 9.59 6.26 -0.52
C SER A 46 10.31 5.04 0.05
N THR A 47 10.29 4.91 1.39
CA THR A 47 10.50 3.62 2.05
C THR A 47 9.24 2.75 1.90
N TYR A 48 9.34 1.44 2.10
CA TYR A 48 8.21 0.52 1.96
C TYR A 48 8.29 -0.58 3.02
N VAL A 49 7.22 -0.73 3.77
CA VAL A 49 7.00 -1.79 4.75
C VAL A 49 5.68 -2.48 4.42
N ASN A 50 5.73 -3.79 4.22
CA ASN A 50 4.54 -4.60 4.01
C ASN A 50 3.67 -4.56 5.27
N HIS A 51 2.38 -4.30 5.11
CA HIS A 51 1.40 -4.34 6.19
C HIS A 51 0.28 -5.30 5.79
N ILE A 52 -0.17 -6.13 6.73
CA ILE A 52 -1.34 -6.96 6.47
C ILE A 52 -2.56 -6.04 6.46
N SER A 53 -3.14 -5.82 5.28
CA SER A 53 -4.38 -5.07 5.10
C SER A 53 -5.32 -5.90 4.22
N SER A 54 -6.60 -5.82 4.49
CA SER A 54 -7.66 -6.43 3.69
C SER A 54 -8.10 -5.55 2.50
N SER A 55 -7.30 -4.55 2.11
CA SER A 55 -7.61 -3.69 0.96
C SER A 55 -7.43 -4.43 -0.34
N LEU A 56 -8.49 -4.50 -1.14
CA LEU A 56 -8.46 -5.13 -2.45
C LEU A 56 -7.64 -4.29 -3.43
N VAL A 57 -6.79 -4.96 -4.23
CA VAL A 57 -5.97 -4.30 -5.26
C VAL A 57 -6.84 -3.53 -6.26
N ASP A 58 -7.95 -4.12 -6.70
CA ASP A 58 -8.90 -3.48 -7.61
C ASP A 58 -9.51 -2.20 -7.01
N ASP A 59 -9.83 -2.22 -5.72
CA ASP A 59 -10.36 -1.05 -5.01
C ASP A 59 -9.30 0.05 -4.91
N CYS A 60 -8.03 -0.30 -4.70
CA CYS A 60 -6.93 0.66 -4.69
C CYS A 60 -6.68 1.29 -6.06
N GLN A 61 -6.75 0.51 -7.14
CA GLN A 61 -6.67 1.04 -8.50
C GLN A 61 -7.85 1.97 -8.78
N LYS A 62 -9.06 1.60 -8.33
CA LYS A 62 -10.24 2.45 -8.52
C LYS A 62 -10.18 3.74 -7.70
N MET A 63 -9.61 3.69 -6.51
CA MET A 63 -9.30 4.89 -5.72
C MET A 63 -8.37 5.83 -6.50
N LEU A 64 -7.31 5.30 -7.12
CA LEU A 64 -6.39 6.10 -7.93
C LEU A 64 -7.08 6.73 -9.15
N ASP A 65 -7.93 5.97 -9.86
CA ASP A 65 -8.73 6.51 -10.96
C ASP A 65 -9.58 7.71 -10.52
N ASN A 66 -10.21 7.61 -9.35
CA ASN A 66 -11.08 8.66 -8.81
C ASN A 66 -10.29 9.88 -8.28
N LEU A 67 -9.01 9.69 -7.94
CA LEU A 67 -8.13 10.79 -7.55
C LEU A 67 -7.65 11.60 -8.74
N SER A 68 -7.73 11.05 -9.97
CA SER A 68 -7.23 11.72 -11.17
C SER A 68 -7.93 13.08 -11.40
N PRO A 69 -7.21 14.11 -11.89
CA PRO A 69 -7.80 15.40 -12.24
C PRO A 69 -8.92 15.28 -13.27
N ASP A 70 -8.81 14.33 -14.19
CA ASP A 70 -9.81 14.07 -15.23
C ASP A 70 -11.13 13.53 -14.65
N ALA A 71 -11.09 12.90 -13.48
CA ALA A 71 -12.28 12.47 -12.73
C ALA A 71 -12.88 13.59 -11.86
N GLY A 72 -12.33 14.81 -11.91
CA GLY A 72 -12.64 15.88 -10.96
C GLY A 72 -12.10 15.60 -9.56
N GLY A 73 -11.19 14.63 -9.43
CA GLY A 73 -10.41 14.39 -8.23
C GLY A 73 -9.23 15.36 -8.15
N GLY A 74 -8.57 15.37 -7.00
CA GLY A 74 -7.47 16.30 -6.80
C GLY A 74 -7.28 16.77 -5.37
N GLY A 75 -6.10 17.32 -5.10
CA GLY A 75 -5.79 17.94 -3.83
C GLY A 75 -6.14 19.42 -3.81
N GLU A 76 -6.75 19.87 -2.71
CA GLU A 76 -6.85 21.29 -2.41
C GLU A 76 -5.52 21.73 -1.79
N ASP A 77 -4.70 22.41 -2.58
CA ASP A 77 -3.43 22.97 -2.11
C ASP A 77 -3.64 24.19 -1.20
N GLY A 78 -4.86 24.76 -1.20
CA GLY A 78 -5.23 25.96 -0.45
C GLY A 78 -4.68 27.27 -1.04
N PHE A 79 -3.93 27.19 -2.16
CA PHE A 79 -3.31 28.32 -2.85
C PHE A 79 -3.84 28.52 -4.26
N GLY A 80 -4.75 27.66 -4.73
CA GLY A 80 -5.37 27.76 -6.05
C GLY A 80 -4.41 27.45 -7.20
N ARG A 81 -3.35 26.67 -6.95
CA ARG A 81 -2.35 26.30 -7.99
C ARG A 81 -2.76 25.08 -8.81
N GLY A 82 -3.94 24.54 -8.55
CA GLY A 82 -4.55 23.44 -9.29
C GLY A 82 -4.81 22.22 -8.42
N ASP A 83 -5.81 21.44 -8.81
CA ASP A 83 -6.36 20.32 -8.04
C ASP A 83 -5.46 19.07 -8.11
N LYS A 84 -4.15 19.19 -7.88
CA LYS A 84 -3.21 18.06 -8.06
C LYS A 84 -2.40 17.73 -6.81
N ASP A 85 -2.38 18.65 -5.85
CA ASP A 85 -1.48 18.57 -4.70
C ASP A 85 -2.25 18.78 -3.40
N TRP A 86 -1.89 18.00 -2.38
CA TRP A 86 -2.40 18.18 -1.03
C TRP A 86 -1.37 18.85 -0.15
N THR A 87 -1.80 19.90 0.56
CA THR A 87 -1.03 20.46 1.66
C THR A 87 -1.28 19.63 2.93
N ILE A 88 -0.25 18.96 3.43
CA ILE A 88 -0.30 18.16 4.66
C ILE A 88 0.26 19.01 5.80
N VAL A 89 -0.52 19.17 6.87
CA VAL A 89 -0.20 20.07 7.99
C VAL A 89 -0.14 19.28 9.28
N GLY A 90 1.02 19.30 9.92
CA GLY A 90 1.28 18.65 11.19
C GLY A 90 1.24 17.12 11.15
N ASP A 91 1.20 16.53 12.33
CA ASP A 91 1.15 15.09 12.58
C ASP A 91 -0.28 14.49 12.46
N TYR A 92 -1.25 15.31 12.09
CA TYR A 92 -2.63 14.86 11.91
C TYR A 92 -2.77 13.98 10.67
N HIS A 93 -3.33 12.79 10.89
CA HIS A 93 -3.71 11.89 9.81
C HIS A 93 -4.72 12.54 8.86
N ARG A 94 -4.35 12.59 7.59
CA ARG A 94 -5.19 13.05 6.48
C ARG A 94 -5.44 11.89 5.53
N VAL A 95 -6.72 11.62 5.26
CA VAL A 95 -7.13 10.71 4.18
C VAL A 95 -7.06 11.49 2.87
N ILE A 96 -6.25 11.01 1.93
CA ILE A 96 -6.09 11.59 0.59
C ILE A 96 -7.19 11.10 -0.35
N GLY A 97 -7.45 9.80 -0.31
CA GLY A 97 -8.45 9.16 -1.13
C GLY A 97 -8.93 7.86 -0.51
N ASN A 98 -10.16 7.48 -0.84
CA ASN A 98 -10.69 6.18 -0.51
C ASN A 98 -11.66 5.68 -1.59
N PHE A 99 -11.71 4.37 -1.72
CA PHE A 99 -12.74 3.68 -2.48
C PHE A 99 -12.95 2.30 -1.87
N SER A 100 -14.17 2.01 -1.39
CA SER A 100 -14.51 0.72 -0.81
C SER A 100 -13.45 0.26 0.22
N THR A 101 -12.77 -0.87 0.01
CA THR A 101 -11.82 -1.47 0.97
C THR A 101 -10.43 -0.83 0.93
N CYS A 102 -10.19 0.16 0.07
CA CYS A 102 -8.90 0.83 -0.02
C CYS A 102 -9.00 2.30 0.39
N ALA A 103 -8.10 2.72 1.27
CA ALA A 103 -7.86 4.12 1.60
C ALA A 103 -6.37 4.40 1.61
N PHE A 104 -6.01 5.61 1.19
CA PHE A 104 -4.66 6.15 1.30
C PHE A 104 -4.66 7.31 2.29
N GLY A 105 -3.83 7.21 3.32
CA GLY A 105 -3.68 8.22 4.35
C GLY A 105 -2.23 8.65 4.52
N CYS A 106 -2.01 9.88 5.00
CA CYS A 106 -0.69 10.40 5.29
C CYS A 106 -0.68 11.44 6.42
N HIS A 107 0.51 11.77 6.92
CA HIS A 107 0.76 12.79 7.94
C HIS A 107 2.23 13.22 7.91
N VAL A 108 2.57 14.39 8.47
CA VAL A 108 3.98 14.80 8.60
C VAL A 108 4.61 14.08 9.79
N THR A 109 5.69 13.34 9.55
CA THR A 109 6.47 12.65 10.60
C THR A 109 7.67 13.47 11.05
N ASN A 110 8.20 14.37 10.22
CA ASN A 110 9.29 15.27 10.61
C ASN A 110 9.31 16.58 9.81
N PRO A 111 9.47 17.75 10.46
CA PRO A 111 9.13 17.98 11.87
C PRO A 111 7.61 17.83 12.07
N THR A 112 7.17 17.41 13.25
CA THR A 112 5.77 17.07 13.54
C THR A 112 4.79 18.25 13.42
N ASP A 113 5.26 19.49 13.45
CA ASP A 113 4.48 20.71 13.21
C ASP A 113 4.66 21.27 11.78
N GLY A 114 5.30 20.49 10.92
CA GLY A 114 5.68 20.89 9.57
C GLY A 114 4.50 21.01 8.62
N ILE A 115 4.78 21.66 7.49
CA ILE A 115 3.91 21.68 6.31
C ILE A 115 4.69 21.01 5.19
N ALA A 116 4.04 20.08 4.50
CA ALA A 116 4.59 19.40 3.34
C ALA A 116 3.53 19.33 2.24
N MET A 117 3.98 19.20 0.98
CA MET A 117 3.09 18.94 -0.15
C MET A 117 3.25 17.51 -0.61
N LEU A 118 2.14 16.90 -1.01
CA LEU A 118 2.10 15.59 -1.62
C LEU A 118 1.36 15.72 -2.96
N GLY A 119 2.01 15.34 -4.06
CA GLY A 119 1.40 15.36 -5.38
C GLY A 119 0.60 14.09 -5.66
N ILE A 120 -0.33 14.14 -6.60
CA ILE A 120 -1.05 12.95 -7.07
C ILE A 120 -0.13 11.87 -7.64
N GLU A 121 0.91 12.26 -8.37
CA GLU A 121 1.87 11.30 -8.92
C GLU A 121 2.68 10.60 -7.82
N ASP A 122 2.90 11.26 -6.68
CA ASP A 122 3.52 10.64 -5.51
C ASP A 122 2.64 9.53 -4.94
N VAL A 123 1.34 9.80 -4.78
CA VAL A 123 0.34 8.82 -4.32
C VAL A 123 0.23 7.66 -5.29
N HIS A 124 0.12 7.96 -6.60
CA HIS A 124 -0.01 6.96 -7.64
C HIS A 124 1.20 6.02 -7.66
N ARG A 125 2.41 6.58 -7.63
CA ARG A 125 3.66 5.82 -7.58
C ARG A 125 3.71 4.89 -6.37
N VAL A 126 3.46 5.38 -5.16
CA VAL A 126 3.61 4.52 -3.97
C VAL A 126 2.54 3.43 -3.88
N VAL A 127 1.32 3.72 -4.33
CA VAL A 127 0.26 2.70 -4.36
C VAL A 127 0.60 1.61 -5.38
N MET A 128 1.01 1.99 -6.59
CA MET A 128 1.36 1.03 -7.64
C MET A 128 2.62 0.22 -7.29
N ASP A 129 3.65 0.87 -6.72
CA ASP A 129 4.84 0.18 -6.20
C ASP A 129 4.49 -0.80 -5.08
N SER A 130 3.57 -0.42 -4.18
CA SER A 130 3.13 -1.29 -3.09
C SER A 130 2.37 -2.50 -3.60
N ILE A 131 1.49 -2.32 -4.59
CA ILE A 131 0.83 -3.44 -5.28
C ILE A 131 1.86 -4.35 -5.93
N ALA A 132 2.83 -3.79 -6.66
CA ALA A 132 3.85 -4.58 -7.34
C ALA A 132 4.74 -5.38 -6.35
N LYS A 133 5.01 -4.84 -5.16
CA LYS A 133 5.88 -5.45 -4.15
C LYS A 133 5.15 -6.41 -3.22
N PHE A 134 3.92 -6.07 -2.81
CA PHE A 134 3.28 -6.68 -1.65
C PHE A 134 1.89 -7.25 -1.93
N LYS A 135 1.40 -7.21 -3.18
CA LYS A 135 0.14 -7.87 -3.49
C LYS A 135 0.22 -9.35 -3.16
N HIS A 136 -0.82 -9.86 -2.52
CA HIS A 136 -0.94 -11.25 -2.14
C HIS A 136 -2.40 -11.69 -2.30
N ALA A 137 -2.61 -12.96 -2.56
CA ALA A 137 -3.93 -13.59 -2.51
C ALA A 137 -3.90 -14.63 -1.39
N GLU A 138 -4.89 -14.60 -0.51
CA GLU A 138 -5.18 -15.73 0.37
C GLU A 138 -5.98 -16.76 -0.43
N ASP A 139 -5.82 -18.05 -0.13
CA ASP A 139 -6.27 -19.18 -0.97
C ASP A 139 -7.65 -19.00 -1.64
N GLY A 140 -7.66 -18.71 -2.95
CA GLY A 140 -8.87 -18.56 -3.75
C GLY A 140 -9.63 -17.23 -3.57
N GLU A 141 -9.06 -16.30 -2.80
CA GLU A 141 -9.59 -14.96 -2.58
C GLU A 141 -9.00 -13.93 -3.56
N GLN A 142 -9.56 -12.73 -3.55
CA GLN A 142 -9.11 -11.60 -4.36
C GLN A 142 -7.73 -11.09 -3.91
N GLU A 143 -6.97 -10.48 -4.81
CA GLU A 143 -5.67 -9.88 -4.50
C GLU A 143 -5.85 -8.71 -3.51
N LYS A 144 -5.08 -8.73 -2.43
CA LYS A 144 -5.04 -7.74 -1.35
C LYS A 144 -3.69 -7.04 -1.30
N VAL A 145 -3.66 -5.83 -0.78
CA VAL A 145 -2.43 -5.06 -0.56
C VAL A 145 -2.56 -4.21 0.71
N GLY A 146 -1.50 -4.16 1.51
CA GLY A 146 -1.34 -3.21 2.59
C GLY A 146 0.12 -2.81 2.67
N ALA A 147 0.37 -1.53 2.87
CA ALA A 147 1.73 -1.02 2.93
C ALA A 147 1.77 0.29 3.69
N GLN A 148 2.94 0.60 4.23
CA GLN A 148 3.24 1.90 4.76
C GLN A 148 4.68 2.31 4.43
N GLY A 149 4.98 3.58 4.60
CA GLY A 149 6.32 4.10 4.41
C GLY A 149 6.42 5.58 4.69
N ASP A 150 7.55 6.13 4.31
CA ASP A 150 7.89 7.54 4.48
C ASP A 150 8.39 8.12 3.15
N PHE A 151 7.84 9.28 2.81
CA PHE A 151 8.40 10.16 1.79
C PHE A 151 9.39 11.14 2.41
N ILE A 152 10.38 11.56 1.63
CA ILE A 152 11.11 12.81 1.88
C ILE A 152 10.59 13.83 0.88
N CYS A 153 9.99 14.92 1.35
CA CYS A 153 9.34 15.94 0.55
C CYS A 153 9.99 17.31 0.72
N GLU A 154 9.86 18.14 -0.30
CA GLU A 154 10.26 19.53 -0.28
C GLU A 154 9.02 20.42 -0.13
N PHE A 155 9.12 21.48 0.68
CA PHE A 155 8.10 22.53 0.72
C PHE A 155 8.74 23.91 0.85
N ALA A 156 8.36 24.82 -0.05
CA ALA A 156 8.80 26.21 -0.07
C ALA A 156 10.34 26.39 0.04
N GLY A 157 11.11 25.49 -0.61
CA GLY A 157 12.58 25.53 -0.61
C GLY A 157 13.24 24.93 0.64
N ASN A 158 12.47 24.33 1.55
CA ASN A 158 13.02 23.48 2.62
C ASN A 158 12.85 22.01 2.24
N ALA A 159 13.97 21.36 1.94
CA ALA A 159 14.08 19.92 1.93
C ALA A 159 14.03 19.38 3.38
N ASP A 160 13.92 18.06 3.53
CA ASP A 160 13.90 17.34 4.82
C ASP A 160 12.55 17.30 5.57
N LYS A 161 11.43 17.48 4.87
CA LYS A 161 10.11 17.15 5.44
C LYS A 161 9.82 15.68 5.20
N THR A 162 9.45 14.94 6.24
CA THR A 162 9.07 13.54 6.08
C THR A 162 7.56 13.41 6.19
N ILE A 163 6.94 12.74 5.22
CA ILE A 163 5.51 12.38 5.26
C ILE A 163 5.41 10.87 5.41
N GLY A 164 4.82 10.40 6.51
CA GLY A 164 4.44 8.99 6.67
C GLY A 164 3.12 8.72 5.95
N TRP A 165 3.04 7.62 5.19
CA TRP A 165 1.86 7.22 4.42
C TRP A 165 1.49 5.76 4.61
N PHE A 166 0.22 5.43 4.33
CA PHE A 166 -0.37 4.11 4.58
C PHE A 166 -1.45 3.77 3.55
N ILE A 167 -1.50 2.50 3.14
CA ILE A 167 -2.59 1.86 2.38
C ILE A 167 -3.30 0.90 3.33
N TYR A 168 -4.57 1.17 3.61
CA TYR A 168 -5.32 0.45 4.64
C TYR A 168 -6.81 0.28 4.28
N ASN A 169 -7.49 -0.64 4.97
CA ASN A 169 -8.92 -0.86 4.82
C ASN A 169 -9.74 -0.09 5.87
N PRO A 170 -10.49 0.96 5.50
CA PRO A 170 -11.19 1.80 6.48
C PRO A 170 -12.30 1.06 7.26
N TYR A 171 -12.71 -0.14 6.82
CA TYR A 171 -13.72 -0.96 7.49
C TYR A 171 -13.14 -2.03 8.40
N ASP A 172 -11.84 -2.28 8.29
CA ASP A 172 -11.15 -3.25 9.11
C ASP A 172 -10.64 -2.58 10.38
N ARG A 173 -11.30 -2.89 11.50
CA ARG A 173 -10.99 -2.32 12.82
C ARG A 173 -9.60 -2.71 13.32
N ASP A 174 -9.06 -3.82 12.84
CA ASP A 174 -7.70 -4.23 13.15
C ASP A 174 -6.68 -3.46 12.30
N SER A 175 -7.11 -2.80 11.22
CA SER A 175 -6.27 -1.93 10.40
C SER A 175 -6.41 -0.42 10.69
N THR A 176 -7.44 -0.02 11.46
CA THR A 176 -7.78 1.42 11.70
C THR A 176 -8.20 1.79 13.12
N GLY A 177 -8.12 0.89 14.10
CA GLY A 177 -8.56 1.23 15.46
C GLY A 177 -7.77 2.42 16.05
N PRO A 178 -8.43 3.36 16.76
CA PRO A 178 -7.76 4.31 17.63
C PRO A 178 -7.11 3.51 18.76
N GLY A 179 -5.86 3.07 18.56
CA GLY A 179 -5.18 2.12 19.44
C GLY A 179 -4.61 0.86 18.77
N SER A 180 -4.86 0.62 17.48
CA SER A 180 -4.35 -0.56 16.75
C SER A 180 -3.88 -0.31 15.32
N GLY A 181 -4.17 0.86 14.73
CA GLY A 181 -3.40 1.33 13.58
C GLY A 181 -2.02 1.86 14.01
N PRO A 182 -1.04 2.00 13.11
CA PRO A 182 0.30 2.53 13.41
C PRO A 182 0.30 3.95 14.03
N TRP A 183 -0.86 4.59 14.13
CA TRP A 183 -1.14 5.87 14.78
C TRP A 183 -1.10 5.83 16.31
N SER A 184 -1.04 4.66 16.94
CA SER A 184 -1.08 4.52 18.39
C SER A 184 0.25 4.10 19.01
N THR A 185 1.30 4.88 18.79
CA THR A 185 2.42 4.89 19.74
C THR A 185 2.97 6.29 19.95
N SER A 186 2.65 6.79 21.15
CA SER A 186 3.35 7.76 22.01
C SER A 186 3.60 9.17 21.52
#